data_AF-I4DP31-F1
#
_entry.id   AF-I4DP31-F1
#
_cell.length_a   1.000
_cell.length_b   1.000
_cell.length_c   1.000
_cell.angle_alpha   90.00
_cell.angle_beta   90.00
_cell.angle_gamma   90.00
#
_symmetry.space_group_name_H-M   'P 1'
#
loop_
_entity.id
_entity.type
_entity.pdbx_description
1 polymer ?
#
loop_
_entity_poly.entity_id
_entity_poly.type
_entity_poly.pdbx_seq_one_letter_code
_entity_poly.pdbx_strand_id
1 'polypeptide(L)'
;MYNTISLTEIKGYAMMQFSWMLLRIYGKGNFTQEASLTRQRYGERSARTATAAKAALAMARRDVYRCDPPVHKEGETYAEVTRLLQGYIENEVDMNTEGTCRDNCAYYTLAERHDCFKDQFCSRQETCNGRIINCQYIDSDMNVCQASGRNNKRRYEWIEYENGRRFGQSYSCSRLPDKVDSWWKWNLLHCSYYFCLCEDDVNKAERFFSLQEACADDTKNMVVTGIRLVKHGRVFHLQISEGTLGERGAVKAGSWVPIQKFDPNDQGFREGTDYHTLTYERRAIDLDELDSPVGHVLTGVRFRMIGAHLHFEIRSTPFNYTTGRLSPEKGIWISNDNTEGAEKPRSQLTLHRPDIPTRSPMPLSVDSKHDQFIEFTNTDFEADAAQSTVPFIDIQSVQPLKGGGLSSGAGLIHRGAPGSGGFIAVKLFTYDYSRHVKAEVPPSA
;
A
#
# COMPACT_ATOMS: atom_id res chain seq x y z
N MET A 1 -20.81 -22.89 3.08
CA MET A 1 -21.88 -23.06 4.10
C MET A 1 -23.27 -23.16 3.48
N TYR A 2 -23.77 -22.14 2.76
CA TYR A 2 -25.12 -22.17 2.16
C TYR A 2 -25.41 -23.43 1.32
N ASN A 3 -24.52 -23.79 0.37
CA ASN A 3 -24.70 -24.98 -0.46
C ASN A 3 -24.84 -26.27 0.36
N THR A 4 -24.12 -26.39 1.49
CA THR A 4 -24.22 -27.54 2.39
C THR A 4 -25.58 -27.60 3.08
N ILE A 5 -26.12 -26.45 3.50
CA ILE A 5 -27.45 -26.34 4.10
C ILE A 5 -28.51 -26.72 3.06
N SER A 6 -28.44 -26.14 1.86
CA SER A 6 -29.36 -26.42 0.75
C SER A 6 -29.37 -27.91 0.38
N LEU A 7 -28.19 -28.52 0.22
CA LEU A 7 -28.05 -29.94 -0.08
C LEU A 7 -28.65 -30.83 1.02
N THR A 8 -28.48 -30.44 2.29
CA THR A 8 -29.04 -31.17 3.43
C THR A 8 -30.57 -31.07 3.43
N GLU A 9 -31.11 -29.89 3.13
CA GLU A 9 -32.56 -29.68 3.01
C GLU A 9 -33.17 -30.49 1.86
N ILE A 10 -32.54 -30.53 0.67
CA ILE A 10 -32.98 -31.37 -0.45
C ILE A 10 -32.99 -32.84 -0.05
N LYS A 11 -31.90 -33.33 0.56
CA LYS A 11 -31.79 -34.74 0.96
C LYS A 11 -32.91 -35.11 1.93
N GLY A 12 -33.17 -34.25 2.92
CA GLY A 12 -34.29 -34.41 3.85
C GLY A 12 -35.65 -34.47 3.14
N TYR A 13 -35.90 -33.53 2.22
CA TYR A 13 -37.13 -33.50 1.42
C TYR A 13 -37.31 -34.77 0.58
N ALA A 14 -36.25 -35.20 -0.13
CA ALA A 14 -36.28 -36.39 -0.97
C ALA A 14 -36.58 -37.66 -0.17
N MET A 15 -35.94 -37.84 1.00
CA MET A 15 -36.21 -38.97 1.89
C MET A 15 -37.67 -39.00 2.36
N MET A 16 -38.26 -37.85 2.71
CA MET A 16 -39.66 -37.78 3.13
C MET A 16 -40.63 -38.11 1.99
N GLN A 17 -40.41 -37.55 0.80
CA GLN A 17 -41.24 -37.86 -0.38
C GLN A 17 -41.19 -39.34 -0.75
N PHE A 18 -39.99 -39.93 -0.73
CA PHE A 18 -39.81 -41.34 -1.03
C PHE A 18 -40.49 -42.23 0.02
N SER A 19 -40.43 -41.85 1.30
CA SER A 19 -41.10 -42.57 2.39
C SER A 19 -42.63 -42.57 2.21
N TRP A 20 -43.23 -41.43 1.88
CA TRP A 20 -44.67 -41.33 1.61
C TRP A 20 -45.08 -42.15 0.37
N MET A 21 -44.26 -42.12 -0.68
CA MET A 21 -44.48 -42.92 -1.88
C MET A 21 -44.49 -44.42 -1.56
N LEU A 22 -43.50 -44.91 -0.80
CA LEU A 22 -43.44 -46.33 -0.41
C LEU A 22 -44.65 -46.75 0.43
N LEU A 23 -45.03 -45.95 1.44
CA LEU A 23 -46.18 -46.26 2.28
C LEU A 23 -47.48 -46.36 1.46
N ARG A 24 -47.62 -45.53 0.42
CA ARG A 24 -48.74 -45.60 -0.52
C ARG A 24 -48.70 -46.87 -1.36
N ILE A 25 -47.54 -47.24 -1.93
CA ILE A 25 -47.37 -48.46 -2.73
C ILE A 25 -47.66 -49.72 -1.92
N TYR A 26 -47.26 -49.76 -0.64
CA TYR A 26 -47.52 -50.89 0.26
C TYR A 26 -48.91 -50.88 0.91
N GLY A 27 -49.81 -50.01 0.46
CA GLY A 27 -51.20 -49.99 0.93
C GLY A 27 -51.37 -49.56 2.40
N LYS A 28 -50.42 -48.81 2.96
CA LYS A 28 -50.47 -48.34 4.36
C LYS A 28 -51.24 -47.02 4.55
N GLY A 29 -51.73 -46.40 3.46
CA GLY A 29 -52.47 -45.13 3.48
C GLY A 29 -52.28 -44.30 2.20
N ASN A 30 -53.00 -43.18 2.06
CA ASN A 30 -52.94 -42.33 0.85
C ASN A 30 -51.73 -41.37 0.85
N PHE A 31 -51.37 -40.81 2.02
CA PHE A 31 -50.22 -39.92 2.26
C PHE A 31 -50.05 -38.72 1.29
N THR A 32 -51.07 -38.40 0.50
CA THR A 32 -51.06 -37.34 -0.50
C THR A 32 -51.01 -35.95 0.13
N GLN A 33 -51.73 -35.78 1.24
CA GLN A 33 -51.74 -34.53 1.99
C GLN A 33 -50.38 -34.26 2.63
N GLU A 34 -49.78 -35.27 3.26
CA GLU A 34 -48.46 -35.21 3.89
C GLU A 34 -47.36 -34.91 2.86
N ALA A 35 -47.41 -35.57 1.70
CA ALA A 35 -46.50 -35.30 0.60
C ALA A 35 -46.63 -33.84 0.11
N SER A 36 -47.85 -33.34 -0.05
CA SER A 36 -48.13 -31.95 -0.45
C SER A 36 -47.65 -30.93 0.59
N LEU A 37 -47.97 -31.14 1.86
CA LEU A 37 -47.53 -30.29 2.98
C LEU A 37 -46.00 -30.27 3.11
N THR A 38 -45.35 -31.42 2.92
CA THR A 38 -43.89 -31.52 2.94
C THR A 38 -43.27 -30.70 1.80
N ARG A 39 -43.88 -30.73 0.60
CA ARG A 39 -43.46 -29.93 -0.55
C ARG A 39 -43.61 -28.43 -0.31
N GLN A 40 -44.75 -27.99 0.22
CA GLN A 40 -44.98 -26.59 0.57
C GLN A 40 -43.98 -26.11 1.63
N ARG A 41 -43.82 -26.86 2.72
CA ARG A 41 -42.87 -26.52 3.81
C ARG A 41 -41.43 -26.46 3.32
N TYR A 42 -41.02 -27.38 2.44
CA TYR A 42 -39.70 -27.35 1.83
C TYR A 42 -39.50 -26.05 1.01
N GLY A 43 -40.46 -25.68 0.17
CA GLY A 43 -40.40 -24.44 -0.61
C GLY A 43 -40.30 -23.20 0.28
N GLU A 44 -41.13 -23.11 1.33
CA GLU A 44 -41.10 -22.00 2.28
C GLU A 44 -39.76 -21.91 3.04
N ARG A 45 -39.25 -23.05 3.53
CA ARG A 45 -37.98 -23.11 4.26
C ARG A 45 -36.80 -22.75 3.37
N SER A 46 -36.71 -23.34 2.17
CA SER A 46 -35.67 -23.04 1.18
C SER A 46 -35.65 -21.56 0.82
N ALA A 47 -36.83 -20.94 0.62
CA ALA A 47 -36.95 -19.51 0.37
C ALA A 47 -36.47 -18.65 1.56
N ARG A 48 -36.85 -19.01 2.79
CA ARG A 48 -36.39 -18.32 4.00
C ARG A 48 -34.87 -18.45 4.19
N THR A 49 -34.32 -19.66 4.04
CA THR A 49 -32.89 -19.94 4.15
C THR A 49 -32.09 -19.15 3.10
N ALA A 50 -32.55 -19.13 1.84
CA ALA A 50 -31.91 -18.34 0.78
C ALA A 50 -31.93 -16.84 1.07
N THR A 51 -33.05 -16.32 1.59
CA THR A 51 -33.20 -14.90 1.94
C THR A 51 -32.28 -14.51 3.10
N ALA A 52 -32.23 -15.34 4.15
CA ALA A 52 -31.33 -15.15 5.28
C ALA A 52 -29.85 -15.20 4.85
N ALA A 53 -29.48 -16.15 3.99
CA ALA A 53 -28.12 -16.26 3.46
C ALA A 53 -27.72 -15.03 2.61
N LYS A 54 -28.64 -14.51 1.78
CA LYS A 54 -28.41 -13.26 1.03
C LYS A 54 -28.16 -12.07 1.96
N ALA A 55 -29.01 -11.91 2.98
CA ALA A 55 -28.87 -10.83 3.93
C ALA A 55 -27.55 -10.91 4.70
N ALA A 56 -27.17 -12.12 5.16
CA ALA A 56 -25.90 -12.35 5.84
C ALA A 56 -24.70 -12.04 4.95
N LEU A 57 -24.71 -12.47 3.68
CA LEU A 57 -23.63 -12.19 2.73
C LEU A 57 -23.54 -10.69 2.38
N ALA A 58 -24.68 -10.00 2.26
CA ALA A 58 -24.70 -8.56 1.99
C ALA A 58 -24.12 -7.72 3.15
N MET A 59 -24.23 -8.20 4.39
CA MET A 59 -23.65 -7.56 5.58
C MET A 59 -22.19 -7.99 5.83
N ALA A 60 -21.73 -9.09 5.23
CA ALA A 60 -20.39 -9.59 5.45
C ALA A 60 -19.35 -8.68 4.79
N ARG A 61 -18.32 -8.32 5.55
CA ARG A 61 -17.16 -7.62 5.02
C ARG A 61 -16.43 -8.51 4.02
N ARG A 62 -16.10 -7.94 2.86
CA ARG A 62 -15.37 -8.62 1.77
C ARG A 62 -13.91 -8.21 1.71
N ASP A 63 -13.50 -7.23 2.51
CA ASP A 63 -12.14 -6.76 2.55
C ASP A 63 -11.21 -7.66 3.36
N VAL A 64 -10.03 -7.88 2.81
CA VAL A 64 -8.95 -8.65 3.41
C VAL A 64 -7.68 -7.81 3.34
N TYR A 65 -7.05 -7.59 4.47
CA TYR A 65 -5.74 -6.95 4.60
C TYR A 65 -4.99 -7.57 5.78
N ARG A 66 -3.70 -7.27 5.93
CA ARG A 66 -2.89 -7.75 7.06
C ARG A 66 -2.96 -6.77 8.22
N CYS A 67 -3.22 -7.30 9.41
CA CYS A 67 -2.97 -6.59 10.65
C CYS A 67 -1.45 -6.48 10.90
N ASP A 68 -1.06 -5.63 11.85
CA ASP A 68 0.34 -5.55 12.25
C ASP A 68 0.85 -6.87 12.80
N PRO A 69 2.09 -7.25 12.44
CA PRO A 69 2.78 -8.36 13.07
C PRO A 69 3.11 -8.01 14.52
N PRO A 70 3.38 -9.01 15.38
CA PRO A 70 3.85 -8.76 16.75
C PRO A 70 5.15 -7.95 16.80
N VAL A 71 6.01 -8.12 15.79
CA VAL A 71 7.27 -7.38 15.64
C VAL A 71 7.47 -7.06 14.17
N HIS A 72 7.67 -5.79 13.85
CA HIS A 72 8.03 -5.36 12.51
C HIS A 72 9.51 -5.63 12.25
N LYS A 73 9.80 -6.18 11.06
CA LYS A 73 11.14 -6.47 10.59
C LYS A 73 11.31 -5.99 9.16
N GLU A 74 12.35 -5.20 8.93
CA GLU A 74 12.66 -4.71 7.59
C GLU A 74 12.99 -5.88 6.66
N GLY A 75 12.45 -5.86 5.44
CA GLY A 75 12.64 -6.92 4.44
C GLY A 75 11.77 -8.17 4.65
N GLU A 76 11.15 -8.34 5.82
CA GLU A 76 10.18 -9.42 6.09
C GLU A 76 8.73 -8.91 6.14
N THR A 77 8.47 -7.84 6.91
CA THR A 77 7.12 -7.31 7.12
C THR A 77 6.94 -5.91 6.55
N TYR A 78 8.00 -5.12 6.46
CA TYR A 78 7.95 -3.80 5.86
C TYR A 78 9.23 -3.48 5.07
N ALA A 79 9.17 -2.46 4.23
CA ALA A 79 10.32 -1.88 3.57
C ALA A 79 10.17 -0.35 3.48
N GLU A 80 11.30 0.36 3.42
CA GLU A 80 11.33 1.82 3.46
C GLU A 80 11.70 2.40 2.10
N VAL A 81 11.08 3.52 1.73
CA VAL A 81 11.68 4.45 0.78
C VAL A 81 12.84 5.12 1.51
N THR A 82 13.99 5.29 0.86
CA THR A 82 15.17 5.90 1.51
C THR A 82 15.67 7.09 0.70
N ARG A 83 16.25 8.07 1.42
CA ARG A 83 16.95 9.23 0.86
C ARG A 83 16.11 10.08 -0.11
N LEU A 84 14.79 10.15 0.11
CA LEU A 84 13.88 11.02 -0.65
C LEU A 84 13.87 12.45 -0.10
N LEU A 85 13.63 12.62 1.19
CA LEU A 85 13.69 13.90 1.89
C LEU A 85 14.30 13.62 3.27
N GLN A 86 15.58 13.93 3.44
CA GLN A 86 16.29 13.70 4.70
C GLN A 86 16.82 14.99 5.28
N GLY A 87 16.69 15.17 6.59
CA GLY A 87 17.30 16.29 7.29
C GLY A 87 18.79 16.39 6.99
N TYR A 88 19.23 17.58 6.59
CA TYR A 88 20.58 17.88 6.12
C TYR A 88 21.01 19.26 6.63
N ILE A 89 22.27 19.41 6.98
CA ILE A 89 22.80 20.68 7.50
C ILE A 89 23.73 21.21 6.42
N GLU A 90 23.52 22.44 5.98
CA GLU A 90 24.40 23.05 4.98
C GLU A 90 24.68 24.51 5.32
N ASN A 91 25.91 24.95 5.06
CA ASN A 91 26.26 26.35 5.23
C ASN A 91 25.80 27.16 4.01
N GLU A 92 25.31 28.38 4.23
CA GLU A 92 24.93 29.28 3.15
C GLU A 92 26.00 29.42 2.06
N VAL A 93 27.27 29.51 2.48
CA VAL A 93 28.41 29.68 1.58
C VAL A 93 28.56 28.55 0.56
N ASP A 94 28.09 27.34 0.90
CA ASP A 94 28.26 26.12 0.10
C ASP A 94 27.06 25.85 -0.82
N MET A 95 25.99 26.64 -0.70
CA MET A 95 24.74 26.51 -1.46
C MET A 95 24.60 27.48 -2.65
N ASN A 96 25.65 28.25 -2.95
CA ASN A 96 25.68 29.15 -4.09
C ASN A 96 27.04 29.12 -4.81
N THR A 97 27.02 29.45 -6.10
CA THR A 97 28.21 29.42 -6.96
C THR A 97 29.24 30.49 -6.61
N GLU A 98 28.80 31.57 -5.98
CA GLU A 98 29.62 32.72 -5.61
C GLU A 98 30.46 32.46 -4.35
N GLY A 99 30.11 31.44 -3.56
CA GLY A 99 30.77 31.15 -2.28
C GLY A 99 30.61 32.30 -1.27
N THR A 100 29.41 32.89 -1.22
CA THR A 100 29.11 34.05 -0.34
C THR A 100 27.93 33.80 0.59
N CYS A 101 27.78 34.65 1.61
CA CYS A 101 26.71 34.58 2.61
C CYS A 101 25.94 35.90 2.63
N ARG A 102 25.42 36.29 1.46
CA ARG A 102 24.77 37.60 1.23
C ARG A 102 23.25 37.52 1.35
N ASP A 103 22.71 36.32 1.29
CA ASP A 103 21.28 36.07 1.28
C ASP A 103 20.85 35.63 2.68
N ASN A 104 19.68 35.01 2.78
CA ASN A 104 19.19 34.45 4.02
C ASN A 104 18.56 33.08 3.76
N CYS A 105 18.25 32.36 4.83
CA CYS A 105 17.67 31.02 4.73
C CYS A 105 16.42 30.92 3.84
N ALA A 106 15.58 31.95 3.82
CA ALA A 106 14.34 31.95 3.04
C ALA A 106 14.58 32.09 1.53
N TYR A 107 15.77 32.54 1.11
CA TYR A 107 16.18 32.56 -0.29
C TYR A 107 16.35 31.15 -0.86
N TYR A 108 16.89 30.23 -0.05
CA TYR A 108 17.22 28.85 -0.45
C TYR A 108 16.01 27.91 -0.31
N THR A 109 14.97 28.18 -1.10
CA THR A 109 13.82 27.29 -1.23
C THR A 109 14.16 26.01 -2.00
N LEU A 110 15.03 26.13 -3.01
CA LEU A 110 15.65 25.05 -3.77
C LEU A 110 17.10 25.45 -4.10
N ALA A 111 18.06 24.60 -3.76
CA ALA A 111 19.48 24.82 -3.94
C ALA A 111 20.20 23.50 -4.24
N GLU A 112 21.48 23.60 -4.58
CA GLU A 112 22.39 22.46 -4.72
C GLU A 112 23.68 22.78 -3.96
N ARG A 113 24.43 21.73 -3.60
CA ARG A 113 25.75 21.91 -3.01
C ARG A 113 26.77 22.21 -4.11
N HIS A 114 27.49 23.32 -3.98
CA HIS A 114 28.49 23.74 -4.96
C HIS A 114 29.93 23.49 -4.54
N ASP A 115 30.25 23.68 -3.26
CA ASP A 115 31.62 23.51 -2.74
C ASP A 115 31.61 23.03 -1.28
N CYS A 116 32.77 23.00 -0.65
CA CYS A 116 32.93 22.85 0.79
C CYS A 116 33.99 23.85 1.28
N PHE A 117 33.54 25.03 1.68
CA PHE A 117 34.41 26.14 2.03
C PHE A 117 35.34 25.78 3.19
N LYS A 118 36.65 25.78 2.90
CA LYS A 118 37.74 25.46 3.85
C LYS A 118 37.55 24.13 4.59
N ASP A 119 36.99 23.13 3.92
CA ASP A 119 36.79 21.80 4.48
C ASP A 119 36.08 21.83 5.85
N GLN A 120 35.09 22.72 6.03
CA GLN A 120 34.31 22.86 7.26
C GLN A 120 33.41 21.64 7.54
N PHE A 121 32.24 21.79 8.17
CA PHE A 121 31.37 20.66 8.50
C PHE A 121 31.00 19.80 7.26
N CYS A 122 30.83 20.42 6.10
CA CYS A 122 30.60 19.76 4.80
C CYS A 122 31.62 18.66 4.44
N SER A 123 32.87 18.73 4.92
CA SER A 123 33.90 17.72 4.64
C SER A 123 33.79 16.49 5.54
N ARG A 124 33.09 16.64 6.68
CA ARG A 124 32.95 15.63 7.74
C ARG A 124 31.61 14.91 7.72
N GLN A 125 30.61 15.47 7.03
CA GLN A 125 29.28 14.88 6.87
C GLN A 125 29.15 14.12 5.55
N GLU A 126 28.16 13.24 5.45
CA GLU A 126 27.80 12.69 4.15
C GLU A 126 27.23 13.80 3.27
N THR A 127 27.72 13.90 2.03
CA THR A 127 27.26 14.92 1.07
C THR A 127 25.81 14.69 0.65
N CYS A 128 25.07 15.78 0.42
CA CYS A 128 23.88 15.75 -0.41
C CYS A 128 24.30 15.91 -1.87
N ASN A 129 24.03 14.91 -2.71
CA ASN A 129 24.44 14.93 -4.12
C ASN A 129 23.31 15.30 -5.09
N GLY A 130 22.10 15.48 -4.58
CA GLY A 130 20.96 15.95 -5.36
C GLY A 130 20.56 17.37 -4.94
N ARG A 131 19.30 17.55 -4.57
CA ARG A 131 18.70 18.86 -4.31
C ARG A 131 18.60 19.12 -2.81
N ILE A 132 18.89 20.35 -2.42
CA ILE A 132 18.69 20.88 -1.07
C ILE A 132 17.43 21.74 -1.10
N ILE A 133 16.45 21.44 -0.25
CA ILE A 133 15.10 21.97 -0.34
C ILE A 133 14.62 22.43 1.04
N ASN A 134 13.78 23.46 1.08
CA ASN A 134 13.07 23.91 2.29
C ASN A 134 13.98 24.15 3.51
N CYS A 135 15.06 24.91 3.31
CA CYS A 135 15.96 25.27 4.38
C CYS A 135 15.28 26.13 5.47
N GLN A 136 15.65 25.87 6.73
CA GLN A 136 15.19 26.62 7.90
C GLN A 136 16.39 27.01 8.78
N TYR A 137 16.39 28.27 9.22
CA TYR A 137 17.31 28.74 10.25
C TYR A 137 16.73 28.41 11.62
N ILE A 138 17.46 27.60 12.40
CA ILE A 138 17.05 27.20 13.75
C ILE A 138 17.90 27.94 14.78
N ASP A 139 19.22 27.79 14.69
CA ASP A 139 20.23 28.47 15.50
C ASP A 139 21.56 28.48 14.74
N SER A 140 22.48 29.37 15.13
CA SER A 140 23.80 29.50 14.51
C SER A 140 24.73 28.35 14.83
N ASP A 141 24.66 27.83 16.07
CA ASP A 141 25.63 26.88 16.61
C ASP A 141 24.92 25.62 17.12
N MET A 142 25.55 24.46 16.87
CA MET A 142 24.96 23.15 17.18
C MET A 142 26.00 22.05 17.39
N ASN A 143 25.60 21.02 18.13
CA ASN A 143 26.30 19.75 18.23
C ASN A 143 25.56 18.69 17.41
N VAL A 144 26.27 18.03 16.50
CA VAL A 144 25.69 17.06 15.58
C VAL A 144 26.24 15.67 15.89
N CYS A 145 25.36 14.76 16.29
CA CYS A 145 25.71 13.35 16.29
C CYS A 145 25.35 12.73 14.94
N GLN A 146 26.35 12.59 14.08
CA GLN A 146 26.13 11.90 12.82
C GLN A 146 25.99 10.39 13.06
N ALA A 147 25.21 9.76 12.20
CA ALA A 147 24.97 8.33 12.24
C ALA A 147 26.26 7.56 11.95
N SER A 148 26.47 6.44 12.65
CA SER A 148 27.66 5.61 12.48
C SER A 148 27.48 4.52 11.43
N GLY A 149 28.53 4.26 10.66
CA GLY A 149 28.61 3.17 9.68
C GLY A 149 28.45 3.63 8.22
N ARG A 150 29.28 3.08 7.32
CA ARG A 150 29.34 3.44 5.89
C ARG A 150 28.06 3.12 5.09
N ASN A 151 27.20 2.24 5.61
CA ASN A 151 25.97 1.81 4.95
C ASN A 151 24.71 2.23 5.74
N ASN A 152 24.81 3.26 6.57
CA ASN A 152 23.65 3.75 7.30
C ASN A 152 22.69 4.47 6.35
N LYS A 153 21.39 4.24 6.54
CA LYS A 153 20.33 4.94 5.81
C LYS A 153 20.15 6.37 6.34
N ARG A 154 20.63 6.66 7.54
CA ARG A 154 20.50 7.93 8.25
C ARG A 154 21.79 8.76 8.14
N ARG A 155 21.66 10.09 8.16
CA ARG A 155 22.77 11.05 8.27
C ARG A 155 23.07 11.40 9.73
N TYR A 156 22.03 11.54 10.54
CA TYR A 156 22.13 11.95 11.95
C TYR A 156 21.37 11.01 12.90
N GLU A 157 21.89 10.84 14.10
CA GLU A 157 21.14 10.26 15.23
C GLU A 157 20.36 11.34 15.96
N TRP A 158 20.99 12.51 16.17
CA TRP A 158 20.41 13.68 16.80
C TRP A 158 21.21 14.95 16.49
N ILE A 159 20.56 16.10 16.65
CA ILE A 159 21.17 17.44 16.58
C ILE A 159 20.70 18.23 17.81
N GLU A 160 21.62 18.90 18.49
CA GLU A 160 21.33 19.75 19.65
C GLU A 160 21.83 21.17 19.37
N TYR A 161 20.92 22.13 19.38
CA TYR A 161 21.20 23.55 19.13
C TYR A 161 21.50 24.27 20.44
N GLU A 162 22.26 25.37 20.39
CA GLU A 162 22.63 26.13 21.60
C GLU A 162 21.42 26.74 22.34
N ASN A 163 20.34 27.11 21.64
CA ASN A 163 19.07 27.51 22.27
C ASN A 163 18.34 26.39 23.05
N GLY A 164 18.90 25.18 23.11
CA GLY A 164 18.34 24.03 23.81
C GLY A 164 17.31 23.24 23.02
N ARG A 165 16.98 23.65 21.78
CA ARG A 165 16.14 22.86 20.88
C ARG A 165 16.91 21.63 20.42
N ARG A 166 16.20 20.52 20.27
CA ARG A 166 16.79 19.24 19.90
C ARG A 166 15.98 18.51 18.85
N PHE A 167 16.68 17.95 17.88
CA PHE A 167 16.15 17.07 16.85
C PHE A 167 16.64 15.64 17.08
N GLY A 168 15.73 14.66 17.06
CA GLY A 168 16.02 13.26 17.35
C GLY A 168 16.04 12.93 18.85
N GLN A 169 15.78 11.66 19.19
CA GLN A 169 15.57 11.21 20.58
C GLN A 169 16.79 10.54 21.26
N SER A 170 17.78 10.06 20.49
CA SER A 170 18.89 9.27 21.06
C SER A 170 19.87 10.16 21.83
N TYR A 171 20.23 9.85 23.09
CA TYR A 171 21.32 10.55 23.81
C TYR A 171 22.68 9.90 23.62
N SER A 172 22.70 8.65 23.14
CA SER A 172 23.94 7.95 22.86
C SER A 172 24.44 8.32 21.47
N CYS A 173 25.59 8.98 21.42
CA CYS A 173 26.35 9.09 20.18
C CYS A 173 27.46 8.04 20.19
N SER A 174 27.53 7.25 19.12
CA SER A 174 28.57 6.22 18.95
C SER A 174 29.96 6.81 18.70
N ARG A 175 30.02 8.11 18.38
CA ARG A 175 31.22 8.90 18.14
C ARG A 175 31.13 10.22 18.90
N LEU A 176 32.24 10.95 19.01
CA LEU A 176 32.18 12.31 19.52
C LEU A 176 31.29 13.17 18.59
N PRO A 177 30.31 13.91 19.14
CA PRO A 177 29.51 14.84 18.35
C PRO A 177 30.39 15.89 17.68
N ASP A 178 30.06 16.22 16.45
CA ASP A 178 30.72 17.30 15.71
C ASP A 178 30.16 18.64 16.17
N LYS A 179 31.04 19.54 16.62
CA LYS A 179 30.67 20.94 16.84
C LYS A 179 30.61 21.66 15.49
N VAL A 180 29.51 22.38 15.28
CA VAL A 180 29.20 23.12 14.06
C VAL A 180 28.84 24.54 14.47
N ASP A 181 29.76 25.47 14.22
CA ASP A 181 29.64 26.88 14.62
C ASP A 181 29.54 27.76 13.37
N SER A 182 28.58 28.68 13.34
CA SER A 182 28.50 29.70 12.30
C SER A 182 29.61 30.74 12.48
N TRP A 183 29.92 31.49 11.42
CA TRP A 183 31.11 32.34 11.43
C TRP A 183 30.95 33.61 10.59
N TRP A 184 31.83 34.58 10.85
CA TRP A 184 31.83 35.86 10.13
C TRP A 184 32.92 35.89 9.05
N LYS A 185 32.52 36.17 7.81
CA LYS A 185 33.43 36.50 6.70
C LYS A 185 33.74 38.00 6.75
N TRP A 186 35.02 38.32 6.94
CA TRP A 186 35.54 39.70 7.05
C TRP A 186 34.82 40.59 8.08
N ASN A 187 34.22 40.00 9.12
CA ASN A 187 33.40 40.69 10.13
C ASN A 187 32.18 41.46 9.56
N LEU A 188 31.76 41.17 8.33
CA LEU A 188 30.68 41.89 7.64
C LEU A 188 29.54 40.98 7.17
N LEU A 189 29.84 39.72 6.84
CA LEU A 189 28.86 38.74 6.35
C LEU A 189 28.84 37.56 7.32
N HIS A 190 27.66 37.26 7.88
CA HIS A 190 27.49 36.11 8.76
C HIS A 190 27.10 34.88 7.93
N CYS A 191 27.92 33.84 7.98
CA CYS A 191 27.69 32.59 7.28
C CYS A 191 27.05 31.59 8.24
N SER A 192 25.72 31.50 8.17
CA SER A 192 24.91 30.62 9.01
C SER A 192 24.80 29.21 8.44
N TYR A 193 24.69 28.23 9.32
CA TYR A 193 24.22 26.89 8.96
C TYR A 193 22.69 26.83 8.94
N TYR A 194 22.12 26.20 7.92
CA TYR A 194 20.69 25.97 7.78
C TYR A 194 20.39 24.48 7.88
N PHE A 195 19.23 24.16 8.45
CA PHE A 195 18.69 22.81 8.45
C PHE A 195 17.69 22.68 7.30
N CYS A 196 18.03 21.86 6.32
CA CYS A 196 17.30 21.67 5.07
C CYS A 196 16.87 20.21 4.89
N LEU A 197 16.15 19.94 3.82
CA LEU A 197 15.88 18.58 3.34
C LEU A 197 16.77 18.28 2.14
N CYS A 198 17.48 17.17 2.20
CA CYS A 198 18.23 16.61 1.08
C CYS A 198 17.36 15.60 0.35
N GLU A 199 17.12 15.87 -0.93
CA GLU A 199 16.73 14.88 -1.91
C GLU A 199 17.99 14.34 -2.59
N ASP A 200 18.42 13.14 -2.21
CA ASP A 200 19.73 12.61 -2.60
C ASP A 200 19.75 12.06 -4.04
N ASP A 201 20.95 11.85 -4.58
CA ASP A 201 21.10 11.36 -5.94
C ASP A 201 20.52 9.95 -6.13
N VAL A 202 20.09 9.68 -7.36
CA VAL A 202 19.42 8.42 -7.72
C VAL A 202 20.29 7.19 -7.53
N ASN A 203 21.61 7.28 -7.39
CA ASN A 203 22.48 6.10 -7.19
C ASN A 203 22.48 5.62 -5.74
N LYS A 204 22.19 6.50 -4.78
CA LYS A 204 22.09 6.15 -3.36
C LYS A 204 20.67 5.91 -2.90
N ALA A 205 19.70 6.60 -3.50
CA ALA A 205 18.31 6.53 -3.08
C ALA A 205 17.63 5.21 -3.49
N GLU A 206 16.69 4.75 -2.66
CA GLU A 206 15.84 3.58 -2.93
C GLU A 206 14.38 4.02 -2.96
N ARG A 207 14.01 4.75 -4.02
CA ARG A 207 12.75 5.49 -4.12
C ARG A 207 12.01 5.26 -5.44
N PHE A 208 12.12 4.05 -5.99
CA PHE A 208 11.59 3.70 -7.30
C PHE A 208 10.39 2.75 -7.19
N PHE A 209 9.37 2.97 -8.01
CA PHE A 209 8.18 2.12 -8.11
C PHE A 209 8.04 1.60 -9.54
N SER A 210 7.91 0.29 -9.70
CA SER A 210 7.65 -0.31 -11.00
C SER A 210 6.24 0.02 -11.49
N LEU A 211 6.13 0.41 -12.76
CA LEU A 211 4.87 0.64 -13.47
C LEU A 211 4.44 -0.59 -14.28
N GLN A 212 5.18 -1.70 -14.18
CA GLN A 212 4.87 -2.93 -14.88
C GLN A 212 3.58 -3.58 -14.34
N GLU A 213 2.87 -4.23 -15.25
CA GLU A 213 1.63 -4.94 -14.92
C GLU A 213 1.92 -6.28 -14.24
N ALA A 214 1.23 -6.56 -13.15
CA ALA A 214 1.20 -7.87 -12.52
C ALA A 214 -0.14 -8.53 -12.84
N CYS A 215 -0.18 -9.36 -13.89
CA CYS A 215 -1.37 -10.09 -14.34
C CYS A 215 -1.24 -11.59 -14.08
N ALA A 216 -2.38 -12.24 -13.79
CA ALA A 216 -2.53 -13.68 -13.84
C ALA A 216 -2.60 -14.15 -15.31
N ASP A 217 -2.27 -15.42 -15.55
CA ASP A 217 -2.44 -16.04 -16.87
C ASP A 217 -3.92 -16.33 -17.16
N ASP A 218 -4.65 -15.29 -17.58
CA ASP A 218 -6.08 -15.35 -17.88
C ASP A 218 -6.40 -16.26 -19.07
N THR A 219 -5.46 -16.48 -20.00
CA THR A 219 -5.57 -17.46 -21.09
C THR A 219 -5.62 -18.90 -20.58
N LYS A 220 -4.99 -19.18 -19.44
CA LYS A 220 -5.08 -20.46 -18.70
C LYS A 220 -6.19 -20.47 -17.65
N ASN A 221 -7.14 -19.54 -17.75
CA ASN A 221 -8.26 -19.42 -16.82
C ASN A 221 -7.81 -19.16 -15.36
N MET A 222 -6.71 -18.42 -15.18
CA MET A 222 -6.19 -18.06 -13.85
C MET A 222 -6.69 -16.68 -13.42
N VAL A 223 -6.87 -16.52 -12.11
CA VAL A 223 -7.33 -15.29 -11.46
C VAL A 223 -6.38 -14.89 -10.34
N VAL A 224 -6.42 -13.63 -9.93
CA VAL A 224 -5.64 -13.14 -8.79
C VAL A 224 -6.25 -13.69 -7.49
N THR A 225 -5.41 -14.36 -6.72
CA THR A 225 -5.74 -15.00 -5.43
C THR A 225 -4.99 -14.37 -4.26
N GLY A 226 -4.08 -13.45 -4.55
CA GLY A 226 -3.29 -12.77 -3.54
C GLY A 226 -2.51 -11.60 -4.13
N ILE A 227 -2.17 -10.64 -3.28
CA ILE A 227 -1.41 -9.45 -3.63
C ILE A 227 -0.40 -9.11 -2.54
N ARG A 228 0.73 -8.54 -2.92
CA ARG A 228 1.70 -7.91 -2.03
C ARG A 228 2.50 -6.85 -2.76
N LEU A 229 3.07 -5.92 -2.00
CA LEU A 229 4.21 -5.13 -2.45
C LEU A 229 5.49 -5.88 -2.07
N VAL A 230 6.50 -5.84 -2.92
CA VAL A 230 7.84 -6.36 -2.62
C VAL A 230 8.88 -5.37 -3.05
N LYS A 231 9.97 -5.27 -2.29
CA LYS A 231 11.13 -4.49 -2.68
C LYS A 231 12.22 -5.44 -3.17
N HIS A 232 12.66 -5.26 -4.41
CA HIS A 232 13.81 -5.97 -4.95
C HIS A 232 14.86 -4.96 -5.39
N GLY A 233 16.04 -5.03 -4.77
CA GLY A 233 17.02 -3.97 -4.89
C GLY A 233 16.41 -2.65 -4.42
N ARG A 234 16.32 -1.69 -5.35
CA ARG A 234 15.87 -0.32 -5.09
C ARG A 234 14.44 -0.05 -5.54
N VAL A 235 13.78 -1.05 -6.15
CA VAL A 235 12.48 -0.91 -6.81
C VAL A 235 11.40 -1.65 -6.02
N PHE A 236 10.28 -0.97 -5.80
CA PHE A 236 9.04 -1.55 -5.29
C PHE A 236 8.21 -2.09 -6.44
N HIS A 237 7.74 -3.33 -6.32
CA HIS A 237 6.91 -3.98 -7.32
C HIS A 237 5.61 -4.46 -6.69
N LEU A 238 4.53 -4.38 -7.46
CA LEU A 238 3.34 -5.18 -7.22
C LEU A 238 3.63 -6.63 -7.60
N GLN A 239 3.24 -7.56 -6.75
CA GLN A 239 3.30 -8.98 -7.04
C GLN A 239 1.97 -9.63 -6.70
N ILE A 240 1.50 -10.50 -7.60
CA ILE A 240 0.27 -11.25 -7.41
C ILE A 240 0.53 -12.75 -7.27
N SER A 241 -0.35 -13.41 -6.55
CA SER A 241 -0.50 -14.86 -6.58
C SER A 241 -1.66 -15.20 -7.50
N GLU A 242 -1.49 -16.21 -8.33
CA GLU A 242 -2.54 -16.68 -9.23
C GLU A 242 -3.07 -18.05 -8.81
N GLY A 243 -4.28 -18.37 -9.26
CA GLY A 243 -4.93 -19.66 -9.02
C GLY A 243 -5.95 -19.96 -10.11
N THR A 244 -6.23 -21.23 -10.33
CA THR A 244 -7.13 -21.66 -11.41
C THR A 244 -8.59 -21.45 -10.98
N LEU A 245 -9.34 -20.70 -11.78
CA LEU A 245 -10.78 -20.55 -11.62
C LEU A 245 -11.49 -21.81 -12.12
N GLY A 246 -12.41 -22.32 -11.31
CA GLY A 246 -13.31 -23.41 -11.64
C GLY A 246 -14.77 -22.99 -11.57
N GLU A 247 -15.65 -23.97 -11.78
CA GLU A 247 -17.09 -23.77 -11.75
C GLU A 247 -17.57 -23.15 -10.44
N ARG A 248 -18.61 -22.32 -10.54
CA ARG A 248 -19.28 -21.68 -9.40
C ARG A 248 -18.33 -20.86 -8.53
N GLY A 249 -17.29 -20.28 -9.15
CA GLY A 249 -16.31 -19.44 -8.47
C GLY A 249 -15.41 -20.20 -7.49
N ALA A 250 -15.27 -21.52 -7.64
CA ALA A 250 -14.28 -22.29 -6.91
C ALA A 250 -12.88 -21.92 -7.42
N VAL A 251 -11.92 -21.75 -6.50
CA VAL A 251 -10.55 -21.41 -6.86
C VAL A 251 -9.61 -22.47 -6.29
N LYS A 252 -8.77 -23.02 -7.17
CA LYS A 252 -7.64 -23.83 -6.75
C LYS A 252 -6.44 -22.92 -6.57
N ALA A 253 -5.95 -22.82 -5.34
CA ALA A 253 -4.77 -22.02 -5.02
C ALA A 253 -3.57 -22.43 -5.90
N GLY A 254 -2.87 -21.42 -6.42
CA GLY A 254 -1.65 -21.59 -7.19
C GLY A 254 -0.44 -20.99 -6.47
N SER A 255 0.39 -20.28 -7.21
CA SER A 255 1.66 -19.73 -6.75
C SER A 255 1.80 -18.24 -7.04
N TRP A 256 2.76 -17.62 -6.36
CA TRP A 256 3.21 -16.27 -6.69
C TRP A 256 3.79 -16.21 -8.09
N VAL A 257 3.33 -15.25 -8.88
CA VAL A 257 3.87 -14.99 -10.21
C VAL A 257 5.24 -14.33 -10.05
N PRO A 258 6.30 -14.84 -10.69
CA PRO A 258 7.60 -14.20 -10.67
C PRO A 258 7.53 -12.79 -11.24
N ILE A 259 8.19 -11.83 -10.57
CA ILE A 259 8.33 -10.48 -11.11
C ILE A 259 9.56 -10.38 -12.02
N GLN A 260 9.49 -9.49 -13.01
CA GLN A 260 10.68 -9.06 -13.75
C GLN A 260 11.45 -8.06 -12.89
N LYS A 261 12.54 -8.50 -12.30
CA LYS A 261 13.43 -7.64 -11.51
C LYS A 261 14.30 -6.81 -12.45
N PHE A 262 14.54 -5.56 -12.11
CA PHE A 262 15.44 -4.66 -12.84
C PHE A 262 16.04 -3.62 -11.90
N ASP A 263 17.15 -3.02 -12.32
CA ASP A 263 17.66 -1.79 -11.73
C ASP A 263 17.31 -0.58 -12.62
N PRO A 264 16.93 0.58 -12.05
CA PRO A 264 16.64 1.79 -12.83
C PRO A 264 17.78 2.27 -13.74
N ASN A 265 19.03 1.91 -13.43
CA ASN A 265 20.21 2.24 -14.21
C ASN A 265 20.49 1.23 -15.34
N ASP A 266 19.75 0.12 -15.42
CA ASP A 266 19.91 -0.88 -16.47
C ASP A 266 19.45 -0.33 -17.82
N GLN A 267 20.19 -0.68 -18.88
CA GLN A 267 19.80 -0.31 -20.24
C GLN A 267 18.47 -0.95 -20.62
N GLY A 268 17.53 -0.14 -21.14
CA GLY A 268 16.24 -0.61 -21.65
C GLY A 268 15.05 -0.29 -20.75
N PHE A 269 15.28 0.11 -19.49
CA PHE A 269 14.23 0.59 -18.60
C PHE A 269 14.14 2.12 -18.64
N ARG A 270 12.93 2.66 -18.78
CA ARG A 270 12.67 4.09 -18.92
C ARG A 270 11.75 4.60 -17.83
N GLU A 271 12.16 5.70 -17.20
CA GLU A 271 11.30 6.43 -16.27
C GLU A 271 10.02 6.91 -16.96
N GLY A 272 8.89 6.84 -16.26
CA GLY A 272 7.56 7.17 -16.75
C GLY A 272 6.88 6.06 -17.57
N THR A 273 7.65 5.06 -18.04
CA THR A 273 7.11 3.90 -18.76
C THR A 273 7.23 2.62 -17.93
N ASP A 274 8.44 2.31 -17.46
CA ASP A 274 8.73 1.05 -16.74
C ASP A 274 8.77 1.25 -15.22
N TYR A 275 9.16 2.44 -14.79
CA TYR A 275 9.24 2.82 -13.38
C TYR A 275 8.98 4.30 -13.17
N HIS A 276 8.69 4.68 -11.93
CA HIS A 276 8.58 6.05 -11.44
C HIS A 276 9.61 6.27 -10.34
N THR A 277 10.32 7.41 -10.39
CA THR A 277 11.19 7.86 -9.30
C THR A 277 10.43 8.88 -8.45
N LEU A 278 10.30 8.63 -7.15
CA LEU A 278 9.75 9.64 -6.26
C LEU A 278 10.70 10.85 -6.21
N THR A 279 10.16 12.04 -6.44
CA THR A 279 10.86 13.32 -6.23
C THR A 279 10.04 14.19 -5.29
N TYR A 280 10.60 15.30 -4.81
CA TYR A 280 9.90 16.30 -4.01
C TYR A 280 8.55 16.64 -4.66
N GLU A 281 8.49 16.92 -5.95
CA GLU A 281 7.25 17.31 -6.62
C GLU A 281 6.34 16.12 -6.98
N ARG A 282 6.87 14.88 -6.98
CA ARG A 282 6.18 13.68 -7.50
C ARG A 282 6.28 12.52 -6.51
N ARG A 283 5.80 12.76 -5.29
CA ARG A 283 5.86 11.85 -4.14
C ARG A 283 4.49 11.40 -3.61
N ALA A 284 3.41 11.70 -4.34
CA ALA A 284 2.07 11.31 -3.95
C ALA A 284 1.73 9.90 -4.44
N ILE A 285 1.00 9.15 -3.62
CA ILE A 285 0.40 7.87 -3.96
C ILE A 285 -1.07 7.86 -3.56
N ASP A 286 -1.90 7.33 -4.45
CA ASP A 286 -3.34 7.32 -4.27
C ASP A 286 -3.82 6.11 -3.48
N LEU A 287 -4.71 6.37 -2.53
CA LEU A 287 -5.30 5.40 -1.62
C LEU A 287 -6.69 5.02 -2.13
N ASP A 288 -6.70 4.22 -3.20
CA ASP A 288 -7.92 3.77 -3.86
C ASP A 288 -8.30 2.34 -3.51
N GLU A 289 -9.60 2.12 -3.30
CA GLU A 289 -10.20 0.82 -3.07
C GLU A 289 -11.10 0.50 -4.27
N LEU A 290 -10.60 -0.33 -5.19
CA LEU A 290 -11.27 -0.63 -6.45
C LEU A 290 -11.92 -2.01 -6.42
N ASP A 291 -13.14 -2.11 -6.92
CA ASP A 291 -13.87 -3.37 -7.06
C ASP A 291 -14.36 -3.56 -8.49
N SER A 292 -14.31 -4.80 -8.98
CA SER A 292 -14.78 -5.10 -10.33
C SER A 292 -16.30 -5.01 -10.42
N PRO A 293 -16.84 -4.61 -11.58
CA PRO A 293 -18.26 -4.65 -11.83
C PRO A 293 -18.81 -6.08 -11.74
N VAL A 294 -20.13 -6.16 -11.68
CA VAL A 294 -20.86 -7.41 -11.59
C VAL A 294 -20.48 -8.35 -12.74
N GLY A 295 -20.24 -9.63 -12.42
CA GLY A 295 -19.86 -10.64 -13.41
C GLY A 295 -18.40 -10.59 -13.84
N HIS A 296 -17.57 -9.79 -13.15
CA HIS A 296 -16.13 -9.73 -13.38
C HIS A 296 -15.34 -10.16 -12.14
N VAL A 297 -14.06 -10.47 -12.37
CA VAL A 297 -13.09 -10.90 -11.35
C VAL A 297 -11.75 -10.20 -11.57
N LEU A 298 -10.97 -10.13 -10.50
CA LEU A 298 -9.63 -9.55 -10.53
C LEU A 298 -8.64 -10.49 -11.25
N THR A 299 -7.99 -9.98 -12.29
CA THR A 299 -6.99 -10.71 -13.08
C THR A 299 -5.64 -10.01 -13.15
N GLY A 300 -5.53 -8.79 -12.65
CA GLY A 300 -4.23 -8.10 -12.59
C GLY A 300 -4.29 -6.79 -11.82
N VAL A 301 -3.11 -6.23 -11.56
CA VAL A 301 -2.92 -4.94 -10.90
C VAL A 301 -1.72 -4.24 -11.50
N ARG A 302 -1.69 -2.90 -11.47
CA ARG A 302 -0.52 -2.12 -11.87
C ARG A 302 -0.51 -0.74 -11.22
N PHE A 303 0.63 -0.09 -11.29
CA PHE A 303 0.73 1.34 -11.05
C PHE A 303 0.73 2.11 -12.37
N ARG A 304 0.16 3.30 -12.36
CA ARG A 304 0.22 4.27 -13.47
C ARG A 304 0.48 5.66 -12.91
N MET A 305 1.24 6.47 -13.64
CA MET A 305 1.36 7.89 -13.30
C MET A 305 0.23 8.68 -13.94
N ILE A 306 -0.47 9.50 -13.15
CA ILE A 306 -1.35 10.57 -13.64
C ILE A 306 -0.94 11.85 -12.91
N GLY A 307 -0.44 12.82 -13.67
CA GLY A 307 0.20 14.00 -13.08
C GLY A 307 1.39 13.64 -12.18
N ALA A 308 1.31 14.07 -10.92
CA ALA A 308 2.34 13.85 -9.90
C ALA A 308 2.07 12.63 -8.98
N HIS A 309 0.97 11.90 -9.22
CA HIS A 309 0.50 10.84 -8.34
C HIS A 309 0.75 9.46 -8.95
N LEU A 310 1.10 8.51 -8.08
CA LEU A 310 1.12 7.09 -8.40
C LEU A 310 -0.29 6.51 -8.17
N HIS A 311 -1.00 6.23 -9.26
CA HIS A 311 -2.34 5.65 -9.24
C HIS A 311 -2.29 4.13 -9.25
N PHE A 312 -3.15 3.51 -8.45
CA PHE A 312 -3.35 2.05 -8.44
C PHE A 312 -4.49 1.68 -9.39
N GLU A 313 -4.27 0.68 -10.23
CA GLU A 313 -5.28 0.17 -11.17
C GLU A 313 -5.45 -1.34 -11.01
N ILE A 314 -6.68 -1.81 -11.25
CA ILE A 314 -7.01 -3.23 -11.29
C ILE A 314 -7.43 -3.65 -12.69
N ARG A 315 -7.04 -4.85 -13.11
CA ARG A 315 -7.58 -5.49 -14.32
C ARG A 315 -8.77 -6.35 -13.92
N SER A 316 -9.91 -6.02 -14.51
CA SER A 316 -11.20 -6.66 -14.29
C SER A 316 -11.59 -7.42 -15.54
N THR A 317 -11.74 -8.75 -15.42
CA THR A 317 -12.08 -9.62 -16.55
C THR A 317 -13.46 -10.26 -16.33
N PRO A 318 -14.38 -10.24 -17.31
CA PRO A 318 -15.66 -10.91 -17.19
C PRO A 318 -15.48 -12.43 -17.12
N PHE A 319 -16.39 -13.10 -16.41
CA PHE A 319 -16.40 -14.55 -16.34
C PHE A 319 -17.82 -15.11 -16.25
N ASN A 320 -17.97 -16.35 -16.69
CA ASN A 320 -19.19 -17.11 -16.50
C ASN A 320 -19.14 -17.83 -15.15
N TYR A 321 -19.98 -17.43 -14.20
CA TYR A 321 -19.99 -18.03 -12.87
C TYR A 321 -20.27 -19.53 -12.87
N THR A 322 -21.21 -20.01 -13.70
CA THR A 322 -21.59 -21.43 -13.73
C THR A 322 -20.44 -22.29 -14.22
N THR A 323 -19.78 -21.90 -15.32
CA THR A 323 -18.71 -22.70 -15.95
C THR A 323 -17.32 -22.37 -15.42
N GLY A 324 -17.15 -21.23 -14.74
CA GLY A 324 -15.85 -20.74 -14.28
C GLY A 324 -14.96 -20.21 -15.40
N ARG A 325 -15.47 -19.98 -16.62
CA ARG A 325 -14.64 -19.54 -17.76
C ARG A 325 -14.51 -18.02 -17.83
N LEU A 326 -13.27 -17.54 -17.94
CA LEU A 326 -12.94 -16.14 -18.20
C LEU A 326 -13.21 -15.76 -19.67
N SER A 327 -13.38 -14.46 -19.91
CA SER A 327 -13.36 -13.83 -21.24
C SER A 327 -12.22 -12.80 -21.31
N PRO A 328 -10.94 -13.24 -21.43
CA PRO A 328 -9.76 -12.37 -21.38
C PRO A 328 -9.80 -11.18 -22.34
N GLU A 329 -10.36 -11.39 -23.53
CA GLU A 329 -10.47 -10.40 -24.60
C GLU A 329 -11.37 -9.20 -24.26
N LYS A 330 -12.16 -9.33 -23.18
CA LYS A 330 -13.05 -8.29 -22.65
C LYS A 330 -12.55 -7.71 -21.33
N GLY A 331 -11.33 -8.05 -20.92
CA GLY A 331 -10.71 -7.48 -19.72
C GLY A 331 -10.45 -5.98 -19.87
N ILE A 332 -10.73 -5.23 -18.81
CA ILE A 332 -10.53 -3.78 -18.77
C ILE A 332 -9.72 -3.38 -17.55
N TRP A 333 -8.91 -2.34 -17.69
CA TRP A 333 -8.28 -1.66 -16.56
C TRP A 333 -9.29 -0.69 -15.93
N ILE A 334 -9.46 -0.79 -14.62
CA ILE A 334 -10.29 0.09 -13.81
C ILE A 334 -9.35 0.91 -12.92
N SER A 335 -9.58 2.21 -12.92
CA SER A 335 -8.86 3.21 -12.14
C SER A 335 -9.86 4.19 -11.54
N ASN A 336 -9.41 4.90 -10.50
CA ASN A 336 -10.04 6.16 -10.11
C ASN A 336 -9.21 7.29 -10.76
N ASP A 337 -9.76 7.94 -11.78
CA ASP A 337 -9.07 9.03 -12.50
C ASP A 337 -9.42 10.41 -11.93
N ASN A 338 -9.94 10.48 -10.69
CA ASN A 338 -10.12 11.75 -10.00
C ASN A 338 -8.75 12.44 -9.83
N THR A 339 -8.64 13.72 -10.19
CA THR A 339 -7.37 14.48 -10.14
C THR A 339 -7.61 15.84 -9.48
N GLU A 340 -6.54 16.59 -9.20
CA GLU A 340 -6.63 17.94 -8.64
C GLU A 340 -7.47 18.91 -9.48
N GLY A 341 -7.60 18.67 -10.79
CA GLY A 341 -8.40 19.49 -11.71
C GLY A 341 -9.88 19.11 -11.80
N ALA A 342 -10.34 18.11 -11.05
CA ALA A 342 -11.74 17.69 -11.06
C ALA A 342 -12.64 18.63 -10.23
N GLU A 343 -13.97 18.57 -10.43
CA GLU A 343 -14.92 19.36 -9.64
C GLU A 343 -14.85 19.07 -8.13
N LYS A 344 -14.50 17.83 -7.78
CA LYS A 344 -14.30 17.37 -6.40
C LYS A 344 -12.98 16.62 -6.32
N PRO A 345 -11.85 17.34 -6.15
CA PRO A 345 -10.54 16.73 -6.13
C PRO A 345 -10.37 15.82 -4.91
N ARG A 346 -9.46 14.86 -5.03
CA ARG A 346 -9.06 13.95 -3.96
C ARG A 346 -8.64 14.71 -2.72
N SER A 347 -8.89 14.14 -1.55
CA SER A 347 -8.43 14.74 -0.28
C SER A 347 -7.08 14.18 0.15
N GLN A 348 -6.18 15.04 0.61
CA GLN A 348 -4.90 14.62 1.16
C GLN A 348 -5.09 14.02 2.56
N LEU A 349 -4.46 12.86 2.81
CA LEU A 349 -4.23 12.34 4.15
C LEU A 349 -2.93 12.95 4.68
N THR A 350 -3.05 13.95 5.55
CA THR A 350 -1.89 14.64 6.14
C THR A 350 -1.36 13.87 7.35
N LEU A 351 -0.06 13.59 7.36
CA LEU A 351 0.63 13.03 8.51
C LEU A 351 0.96 14.14 9.53
N HIS A 352 0.46 14.00 10.75
CA HIS A 352 0.71 14.96 11.82
C HIS A 352 1.86 14.49 12.72
N ARG A 353 2.98 15.22 12.69
CA ARG A 353 4.24 14.91 13.42
C ARG A 353 4.66 13.43 13.25
N PRO A 354 4.85 12.94 12.02
CA PRO A 354 5.08 11.52 11.80
C PRO A 354 6.44 11.06 12.36
N ASP A 355 6.46 10.04 13.20
CA ASP A 355 7.69 9.32 13.57
C ASP A 355 7.75 7.96 12.85
N ILE A 356 8.84 7.22 13.05
CA ILE A 356 9.05 5.87 12.52
C ILE A 356 7.90 4.95 12.98
N PRO A 357 7.13 4.34 12.07
CA PRO A 357 5.92 3.61 12.43
C PRO A 357 6.17 2.37 13.30
N THR A 358 7.36 1.76 13.20
CA THR A 358 7.75 0.60 14.01
C THR A 358 8.04 0.94 15.48
N ARG A 359 8.16 2.23 15.83
CA ARG A 359 8.24 2.71 17.22
C ARG A 359 6.87 2.84 17.89
N SER A 360 5.78 2.71 17.12
CA SER A 360 4.43 2.80 17.68
C SER A 360 4.20 1.71 18.74
N PRO A 361 3.73 2.07 19.95
CA PRO A 361 3.44 1.09 21.00
C PRO A 361 2.15 0.30 20.73
N MET A 362 1.33 0.76 19.79
CA MET A 362 0.02 0.20 19.48
C MET A 362 -0.06 -0.18 17.99
N PRO A 363 -0.80 -1.24 17.64
CA PRO A 363 -1.11 -1.56 16.25
C PRO A 363 -1.83 -0.39 15.55
N LEU A 364 -1.45 -0.16 14.30
CA LEU A 364 -1.96 0.91 13.46
C LEU A 364 -3.17 0.40 12.65
N SER A 365 -4.32 1.05 12.90
CA SER A 365 -5.57 0.78 12.17
C SER A 365 -5.60 1.48 10.82
N VAL A 366 -6.48 1.03 9.92
CA VAL A 366 -6.78 1.74 8.68
C VAL A 366 -7.42 3.09 9.02
N ASP A 367 -6.77 4.18 8.62
CA ASP A 367 -7.23 5.56 8.79
C ASP A 367 -7.54 6.25 7.46
N SER A 368 -7.08 5.69 6.34
CA SER A 368 -7.43 6.14 4.99
C SER A 368 -8.86 5.80 4.59
N LYS A 369 -9.34 6.55 3.61
CA LYS A 369 -10.59 6.30 2.87
C LYS A 369 -10.27 6.25 1.37
N HIS A 370 -11.17 5.64 0.61
CA HIS A 370 -11.16 5.74 -0.84
C HIS A 370 -11.19 7.22 -1.29
N ASP A 371 -10.56 7.51 -2.44
CA ASP A 371 -10.47 8.85 -3.02
C ASP A 371 -9.63 9.82 -2.17
N GLN A 372 -8.61 9.26 -1.50
CA GLN A 372 -7.56 10.02 -0.83
C GLN A 372 -6.21 9.79 -1.47
N PHE A 373 -5.24 10.63 -1.14
CA PHE A 373 -3.85 10.43 -1.45
C PHE A 373 -2.97 10.77 -0.26
N ILE A 374 -1.77 10.22 -0.23
CA ILE A 374 -0.75 10.55 0.76
C ILE A 374 0.57 10.85 0.05
N GLU A 375 1.34 11.77 0.60
CA GLU A 375 2.68 12.08 0.14
C GLU A 375 3.71 11.38 1.00
N PHE A 376 4.71 10.76 0.36
CA PHE A 376 5.93 10.40 1.07
C PHE A 376 6.62 11.66 1.57
N THR A 377 7.00 11.69 2.83
CA THR A 377 7.64 12.85 3.47
C THR A 377 8.66 12.38 4.49
N ASN A 378 9.42 13.32 5.06
CA ASN A 378 10.33 13.04 6.16
C ASN A 378 9.58 12.83 7.49
N THR A 379 10.18 12.07 8.39
CA THR A 379 9.80 12.05 9.80
C THR A 379 9.93 13.44 10.43
N ASP A 380 9.23 13.66 11.55
CA ASP A 380 9.26 14.92 12.28
C ASP A 380 10.68 15.27 12.75
N PHE A 381 10.99 16.57 12.77
CA PHE A 381 12.31 17.08 13.09
C PHE A 381 12.69 16.77 14.54
N GLU A 382 11.76 16.98 15.47
CA GLU A 382 12.00 16.73 16.91
C GLU A 382 12.02 15.23 17.20
N ALA A 383 11.14 14.45 16.57
CA ALA A 383 11.08 13.01 16.78
C ALA A 383 12.30 12.26 16.23
N ASP A 384 12.78 12.63 15.03
CA ASP A 384 13.72 11.80 14.29
C ASP A 384 14.72 12.57 13.42
N ALA A 385 14.85 13.89 13.63
CA ALA A 385 15.71 14.77 12.84
C ALA A 385 15.46 14.66 11.32
N ALA A 386 14.22 14.36 10.91
CA ALA A 386 13.84 14.15 9.51
C ALA A 386 14.66 13.07 8.79
N GLN A 387 15.11 12.03 9.47
CA GLN A 387 16.09 11.09 8.90
C GLN A 387 15.46 9.89 8.15
N SER A 388 14.17 9.62 8.35
CA SER A 388 13.45 8.53 7.69
C SER A 388 12.37 9.08 6.75
N THR A 389 12.13 8.40 5.63
CA THR A 389 11.01 8.69 4.74
C THR A 389 9.82 7.82 5.11
N VAL A 390 8.66 8.44 5.29
CA VAL A 390 7.40 7.84 5.70
C VAL A 390 6.27 8.24 4.73
N PRO A 391 5.22 7.42 4.56
CA PRO A 391 4.97 6.13 5.20
C PRO A 391 5.95 5.02 4.80
N PHE A 392 6.04 3.98 5.63
CA PHE A 392 6.71 2.73 5.23
C PHE A 392 5.78 1.89 4.35
N ILE A 393 6.33 0.90 3.65
CA ILE A 393 5.56 0.00 2.79
C ILE A 393 5.38 -1.34 3.52
N ASP A 394 4.13 -1.77 3.73
CA ASP A 394 3.81 -3.11 4.19
C ASP A 394 3.99 -4.11 3.03
N ILE A 395 4.95 -5.02 3.19
CA ILE A 395 5.31 -6.01 2.17
C ILE A 395 4.73 -7.40 2.47
N GLN A 396 3.88 -7.52 3.49
CA GLN A 396 3.24 -8.77 3.86
C GLN A 396 2.23 -9.20 2.79
N SER A 397 2.14 -10.51 2.57
CA SER A 397 1.18 -11.07 1.62
C SER A 397 -0.27 -11.02 2.07
N VAL A 398 -1.16 -10.52 1.24
CA VAL A 398 -2.61 -10.55 1.46
C VAL A 398 -3.24 -11.61 0.57
N GLN A 399 -3.81 -12.66 1.17
CA GLN A 399 -4.48 -13.75 0.45
C GLN A 399 -5.65 -14.33 1.29
N PRO A 400 -6.87 -14.48 0.74
CA PRO A 400 -7.98 -15.15 1.41
C PRO A 400 -7.76 -16.67 1.41
N LEU A 401 -7.93 -17.32 2.57
CA LEU A 401 -7.90 -18.78 2.73
C LEU A 401 -6.70 -19.47 2.04
N LYS A 402 -5.50 -18.87 2.15
CA LYS A 402 -4.26 -19.33 1.47
C LYS A 402 -4.41 -19.42 -0.07
N GLY A 403 -5.12 -18.48 -0.67
CA GLY A 403 -5.31 -18.38 -2.12
C GLY A 403 -6.51 -19.16 -2.67
N GLY A 404 -7.38 -19.70 -1.81
CA GLY A 404 -8.58 -20.44 -2.21
C GLY A 404 -9.83 -19.58 -2.42
N GLY A 405 -9.76 -18.27 -2.15
CA GLY A 405 -10.87 -17.34 -2.33
C GLY A 405 -10.84 -16.65 -3.69
N LEU A 406 -12.01 -16.47 -4.31
CA LEU A 406 -12.16 -15.65 -5.50
C LEU A 406 -12.13 -14.17 -5.13
N SER A 407 -11.30 -13.41 -5.83
CA SER A 407 -11.15 -11.96 -5.64
C SER A 407 -11.89 -11.18 -6.72
N SER A 408 -12.55 -10.10 -6.33
CA SER A 408 -13.21 -9.16 -7.25
C SER A 408 -12.50 -7.82 -7.34
N GLY A 409 -11.67 -7.46 -6.36
CA GLY A 409 -11.04 -6.14 -6.34
C GLY A 409 -9.78 -6.10 -5.51
N ALA A 410 -9.08 -4.97 -5.57
CA ALA A 410 -7.91 -4.67 -4.78
C ALA A 410 -7.81 -3.17 -4.54
N GLY A 411 -6.97 -2.77 -3.59
CA GLY A 411 -6.72 -1.37 -3.32
C GLY A 411 -5.47 -1.13 -2.49
N LEU A 412 -5.21 0.15 -2.24
CA LEU A 412 -4.19 0.63 -1.34
C LEU A 412 -4.84 1.37 -0.17
N ILE A 413 -4.29 1.13 1.01
CA ILE A 413 -4.72 1.74 2.26
C ILE A 413 -3.52 2.28 3.01
N HIS A 414 -3.75 3.30 3.80
CA HIS A 414 -2.83 3.72 4.84
C HIS A 414 -3.31 3.17 6.18
N ARG A 415 -2.35 2.71 6.99
CA ARG A 415 -2.56 2.31 8.38
C ARG A 415 -1.68 3.18 9.27
N GLY A 416 -2.31 4.07 10.02
CA GLY A 416 -1.60 5.11 10.76
C GLY A 416 -2.29 5.55 12.03
N ALA A 417 -1.61 6.48 12.72
CA ALA A 417 -2.09 7.18 13.89
C ALA A 417 -1.32 8.51 14.03
N PRO A 418 -1.85 9.53 14.73
CA PRO A 418 -1.10 10.74 15.04
C PRO A 418 0.23 10.41 15.72
N GLY A 419 1.32 11.08 15.34
CA GLY A 419 2.66 10.76 15.85
C GLY A 419 3.36 9.60 15.14
N SER A 420 2.74 8.97 14.14
CA SER A 420 3.31 7.86 13.36
C SER A 420 3.21 8.15 11.87
N GLY A 421 4.26 7.81 11.14
CA GLY A 421 4.29 7.88 9.67
C GLY A 421 3.48 6.79 8.97
N GLY A 422 3.05 5.76 9.70
CA GLY A 422 2.19 4.70 9.20
C GLY A 422 2.77 3.78 8.12
N PHE A 423 1.91 2.90 7.60
CA PHE A 423 2.21 1.96 6.53
C PHE A 423 1.23 2.11 5.37
N ILE A 424 1.76 2.15 4.14
CA ILE A 424 0.97 1.88 2.93
C ILE A 424 0.90 0.37 2.75
N ALA A 425 -0.30 -0.17 2.66
CA ALA A 425 -0.56 -1.60 2.54
C ALA A 425 -1.55 -1.89 1.41
N VAL A 426 -1.42 -3.09 0.82
CA VAL A 426 -2.39 -3.61 -0.12
C VAL A 426 -3.62 -4.17 0.59
N LYS A 427 -4.77 -4.08 -0.06
CA LYS A 427 -6.06 -4.62 0.38
C LYS A 427 -6.67 -5.41 -0.77
N LEU A 428 -7.38 -6.49 -0.46
CA LEU A 428 -8.04 -7.35 -1.43
C LEU A 428 -9.54 -7.44 -1.12
N PHE A 429 -10.38 -7.47 -2.14
CA PHE A 429 -11.82 -7.69 -2.01
C PHE A 429 -12.20 -9.07 -2.53
N THR A 430 -12.86 -9.86 -1.68
CA THR A 430 -13.45 -11.15 -2.10
C THR A 430 -14.71 -10.93 -2.93
N TYR A 431 -15.00 -11.88 -3.81
CA TYR A 431 -16.16 -11.85 -4.67
C TYR A 431 -17.49 -11.88 -3.90
N ASP A 432 -18.47 -11.10 -4.34
CA ASP A 432 -19.82 -11.09 -3.78
C ASP A 432 -20.67 -12.26 -4.32
N TYR A 433 -20.80 -13.31 -3.50
CA TYR A 433 -21.60 -14.49 -3.84
C TYR A 433 -23.11 -14.33 -3.58
N SER A 434 -23.57 -13.22 -2.98
CA SER A 434 -24.98 -13.04 -2.57
C SER A 434 -25.97 -13.21 -3.73
N ARG A 435 -25.56 -12.83 -4.94
CA ARG A 435 -26.37 -12.87 -6.17
C ARG A 435 -26.58 -14.29 -6.70
N HIS A 436 -25.70 -15.22 -6.33
CA HIS A 436 -25.76 -16.62 -6.76
C HIS A 436 -26.55 -17.49 -5.79
N VAL A 437 -26.96 -16.94 -4.65
CA VAL A 437 -27.87 -17.60 -3.72
C VAL A 437 -29.28 -17.63 -4.34
N LYS A 438 -29.82 -18.82 -4.56
CA LYS A 438 -31.19 -19.01 -5.04
C LYS A 438 -31.87 -20.07 -4.20
N ALA A 439 -33.15 -19.84 -3.89
CA ALA A 439 -33.99 -20.85 -3.27
C ALA A 439 -34.15 -22.02 -4.25
N GLU A 440 -33.90 -23.23 -3.78
CA GLU A 440 -34.19 -24.42 -4.56
C GLU A 440 -35.70 -24.66 -4.53
N VAL A 441 -36.31 -24.56 -5.70
CA VAL A 441 -37.74 -24.80 -5.91
C VAL A 441 -37.98 -26.30 -5.86
N PRO A 442 -39.12 -26.77 -5.30
CA PRO A 442 -39.47 -28.18 -5.40
C PRO A 442 -39.47 -28.64 -6.87
N PRO A 443 -38.94 -29.83 -7.19
CA PRO A 443 -39.01 -30.35 -8.55
C PRO A 443 -40.47 -30.43 -9.01
N SER A 444 -40.75 -29.94 -10.22
CA SER A 444 -42.05 -30.10 -10.88
C SER A 444 -42.31 -31.59 -11.09
N ALA A 445 -43.49 -32.04 -10.67
CA ALA A 445 -43.93 -33.44 -10.74
C ALA A 445 -44.17 -33.89 -12.17
#